data_AF-A0A539D524-F1
#
_entry.id   AF-A0A539D524-F1
#
_cell.length_a   1.000
_cell.length_b   1.000
_cell.length_c   1.000
_cell.angle_alpha   90.00
_cell.angle_beta   90.00
_cell.angle_gamma   90.00
#
_symmetry.space_group_name_H-M   'P 1'
#
loop_
_entity.id
_entity.type
_entity.pdbx_description
1 polymer ?
#
loop_
_entity_poly.entity_id
_entity_poly.type
_entity_poly.pdbx_seq_one_letter_code
_entity_poly.pdbx_strand_id
1 'polypeptide(L)'
;MTGIEADYLVIGAGAMAMGFVDQLLTDGDSTVVMVDRRHAPGGHWIDGYAFLRLHQPAAYYGVNSRPLDSGARDEQGPNAGLIELASRDQVVGYYDAILNQRFLPSGRVRFFPMTVHEGGGEIVSRLTGERRTVRARRVVDATHLSPSIPAHHTPDFEVAPGAACIRVNDLPALARPGADYVLVGAGKTGMDTALWLLENGVGPARIRWIMPRDSWMLDRAHYQPGQEHLGEVLDTLANEVEAIVESTSLEDLFERLEAKGCRLRLDPSVTPTIHRCATVSKGELALMRTITDVVRSTSTAPPPASTIDPPARSSRTAASRCSTCACASRCSAPRSSGTWRCAMEATRRRTRSARPSSRPATPSDGCGCSPWSCPTARA
;
A
#
# COMPACT_ATOMS: atom_id res chain seq x y z
N MET A 1 -40.37 -10.62 -5.60
CA MET A 1 -39.04 -10.07 -5.22
C MET A 1 -39.06 -9.76 -3.75
N THR A 2 -38.40 -10.58 -2.93
CA THR A 2 -38.20 -10.31 -1.50
C THR A 2 -37.10 -9.27 -1.35
N GLY A 3 -37.46 -8.01 -1.08
CA GLY A 3 -36.51 -6.95 -0.80
C GLY A 3 -35.77 -7.21 0.52
N ILE A 4 -34.47 -6.92 0.55
CA ILE A 4 -33.65 -6.95 1.76
C ILE A 4 -33.54 -5.52 2.28
N GLU A 5 -33.99 -5.26 3.51
CA GLU A 5 -33.78 -3.99 4.18
C GLU A 5 -32.47 -4.00 4.97
N ALA A 6 -31.71 -2.89 4.94
CA ALA A 6 -30.53 -2.68 5.78
C ALA A 6 -30.22 -1.18 5.94
N ASP A 7 -29.42 -0.80 6.93
CA ASP A 7 -28.89 0.56 7.01
C ASP A 7 -27.83 0.82 5.94
N TYR A 8 -26.97 -0.18 5.70
CA TYR A 8 -25.85 -0.10 4.76
C TYR A 8 -25.84 -1.25 3.76
N LEU A 9 -25.60 -0.93 2.48
CA LEU A 9 -25.13 -1.85 1.47
C LEU A 9 -23.64 -1.57 1.21
N VAL A 10 -22.77 -2.48 1.60
CA VAL A 10 -21.32 -2.37 1.42
C VAL A 10 -20.87 -3.26 0.25
N ILE A 11 -20.22 -2.64 -0.74
CA ILE A 11 -19.71 -3.31 -1.95
C ILE A 11 -18.22 -3.57 -1.75
N GLY A 12 -17.84 -4.84 -1.81
CA GLY A 12 -16.52 -5.37 -1.47
C GLY A 12 -16.45 -5.90 -0.04
N ALA A 13 -15.57 -6.88 0.14
CA ALA A 13 -15.20 -7.50 1.42
C ALA A 13 -13.67 -7.51 1.59
N GLY A 14 -12.99 -6.50 1.05
CA GLY A 14 -11.56 -6.25 1.29
C GLY A 14 -11.32 -5.38 2.53
N ALA A 15 -10.05 -5.06 2.81
CA ALA A 15 -9.64 -4.39 4.05
C ALA A 15 -10.44 -3.15 4.43
N MET A 16 -10.74 -2.27 3.47
CA MET A 16 -11.54 -1.07 3.74
C MET A 16 -12.98 -1.40 4.16
N ALA A 17 -13.64 -2.33 3.48
CA ALA A 17 -14.99 -2.77 3.83
C ALA A 17 -15.01 -3.46 5.18
N MET A 18 -14.04 -4.35 5.42
CA MET A 18 -13.93 -5.08 6.68
C MET A 18 -13.71 -4.12 7.84
N GLY A 19 -12.77 -3.17 7.74
CA GLY A 19 -12.55 -2.16 8.79
C GLY A 19 -13.75 -1.23 9.02
N PHE A 20 -14.44 -0.82 7.94
CA PHE A 20 -15.64 0.00 8.05
C PHE A 20 -16.77 -0.72 8.81
N VAL A 21 -17.08 -1.96 8.42
CA VAL A 21 -18.13 -2.76 9.06
C VAL A 21 -17.74 -3.12 10.49
N ASP A 22 -16.47 -3.42 10.75
CA ASP A 22 -15.95 -3.67 12.09
C ASP A 22 -16.23 -2.51 13.05
N GLN A 23 -16.03 -1.28 12.58
CA GLN A 23 -16.30 -0.08 13.37
C GLN A 23 -17.80 0.16 13.54
N LEU A 24 -18.63 -0.04 12.50
CA LEU A 24 -20.09 0.06 12.62
C LEU A 24 -20.66 -0.91 13.66
N LEU A 25 -20.11 -2.12 13.74
CA LEU A 25 -20.53 -3.10 14.73
C LEU A 25 -20.07 -2.74 16.15
N THR A 26 -19.01 -1.96 16.28
CA THR A 26 -18.47 -1.50 17.57
C THR A 26 -19.23 -0.30 18.11
N ASP A 27 -19.49 0.69 17.24
CA ASP A 27 -19.95 2.02 17.66
C ASP A 27 -21.48 2.20 17.61
N GLY A 28 -22.22 1.19 17.14
CA GLY A 28 -23.67 1.29 17.00
C GLY A 28 -24.37 -0.05 16.78
N ASP A 29 -25.61 0.03 16.30
CA ASP A 29 -26.57 -1.07 16.12
C ASP A 29 -26.98 -1.28 14.64
N SER A 30 -26.30 -0.60 13.70
CA SER A 30 -26.65 -0.62 12.27
C SER A 30 -26.62 -2.02 11.67
N THR A 31 -27.54 -2.25 10.73
CA THR A 31 -27.62 -3.47 9.90
C THR A 31 -26.89 -3.30 8.57
N VAL A 32 -26.20 -4.34 8.12
CA VAL A 32 -25.32 -4.29 6.95
C VAL A 32 -25.57 -5.47 6.03
N VAL A 33 -25.76 -5.17 4.75
CA VAL A 33 -25.60 -6.14 3.66
C VAL A 33 -24.24 -5.92 3.04
N MET A 34 -23.41 -6.96 3.01
CA MET A 34 -22.12 -6.96 2.34
C MET A 34 -22.19 -7.84 1.09
N VAL A 35 -21.64 -7.36 -0.03
CA VAL A 35 -21.51 -8.13 -1.27
C VAL A 35 -20.07 -8.11 -1.75
N ASP A 36 -19.53 -9.25 -2.19
CA ASP A 36 -18.25 -9.27 -2.92
C ASP A 36 -18.36 -10.22 -4.11
N ARG A 37 -17.72 -9.86 -5.22
CA ARG A 37 -17.63 -10.69 -6.42
C ARG A 37 -16.80 -11.96 -6.22
N ARG A 38 -16.02 -12.03 -5.15
CA ARG A 38 -15.18 -13.16 -4.74
C ARG A 38 -15.92 -14.09 -3.79
N HIS A 39 -15.39 -15.29 -3.62
CA HIS A 39 -16.05 -16.35 -2.86
C HIS A 39 -15.91 -16.22 -1.34
N ALA A 40 -15.01 -15.36 -0.86
CA ALA A 40 -14.68 -15.18 0.55
C ALA A 40 -14.38 -13.71 0.86
N PRO A 41 -14.32 -13.29 2.14
CA PRO A 41 -13.73 -12.01 2.52
C PRO A 41 -12.21 -12.02 2.33
N GLY A 42 -11.63 -10.83 2.15
CA GLY A 42 -10.20 -10.63 1.90
C GLY A 42 -9.92 -9.74 0.70
N GLY A 43 -10.90 -9.52 -0.19
CA GLY A 43 -10.73 -8.68 -1.36
C GLY A 43 -9.59 -9.19 -2.26
N HIS A 44 -8.70 -8.29 -2.69
CA HIS A 44 -7.63 -8.62 -3.64
C HIS A 44 -6.66 -9.71 -3.14
N TRP A 45 -6.54 -9.92 -1.83
CA TRP A 45 -5.68 -10.96 -1.25
C TRP A 45 -6.08 -12.37 -1.68
N ILE A 46 -7.36 -12.60 -1.99
CA ILE A 46 -7.85 -13.88 -2.49
C ILE A 46 -7.18 -14.26 -3.82
N ASP A 47 -6.91 -13.28 -4.68
CA ASP A 47 -6.30 -13.52 -6.00
C ASP A 47 -4.78 -13.28 -6.00
N GLY A 48 -4.18 -12.99 -4.83
CA GLY A 48 -2.75 -12.77 -4.68
C GLY A 48 -1.91 -14.02 -4.98
N TYR A 49 -0.66 -13.82 -5.40
CA TYR A 49 0.30 -14.92 -5.58
C TYR A 49 0.68 -15.55 -4.24
N ALA A 50 1.11 -16.81 -4.26
CA ALA A 50 1.28 -17.63 -3.05
C ALA A 50 2.29 -17.06 -2.05
N PHE A 51 3.30 -16.33 -2.53
CA PHE A 51 4.34 -15.71 -1.70
C PHE A 51 4.11 -14.21 -1.46
N LEU A 52 2.91 -13.69 -1.76
CA LEU A 52 2.57 -12.31 -1.45
C LEU A 52 2.55 -12.12 0.08
N ARG A 53 3.23 -11.07 0.55
CA ARG A 53 3.21 -10.63 1.95
C ARG A 53 2.91 -9.14 2.03
N LEU A 54 2.55 -8.66 3.21
CA LEU A 54 2.56 -7.23 3.49
C LEU A 54 3.98 -6.68 3.32
N HIS A 55 4.10 -5.42 2.87
CA HIS A 55 5.39 -4.70 2.85
C HIS A 55 5.66 -3.91 4.13
N GLN A 56 4.62 -3.71 4.94
CA GLN A 56 4.66 -3.01 6.22
C GLN A 56 4.27 -3.98 7.34
N PRO A 57 4.70 -3.73 8.59
CA PRO A 57 4.34 -4.57 9.73
C PRO A 57 2.84 -4.84 9.82
N ALA A 58 2.49 -6.09 10.14
CA ALA A 58 1.09 -6.54 10.18
C ALA A 58 0.20 -5.74 11.14
N ALA A 59 0.77 -5.10 12.16
CA ALA A 59 0.07 -4.26 13.14
C ALA A 59 -0.68 -3.07 12.51
N TYR A 60 -0.21 -2.57 11.35
CA TYR A 60 -0.87 -1.47 10.64
C TYR A 60 -2.03 -1.93 9.75
N TYR A 61 -2.33 -3.22 9.72
CA TYR A 61 -3.32 -3.82 8.84
C TYR A 61 -4.43 -4.51 9.63
N GLY A 62 -5.53 -4.83 8.97
CA GLY A 62 -6.69 -5.50 9.59
C GLY A 62 -7.78 -4.53 10.07
N VAL A 63 -8.46 -4.90 11.15
CA VAL A 63 -9.57 -4.19 11.77
C VAL A 63 -9.26 -3.81 13.22
N ASN A 64 -10.05 -2.92 13.81
CA ASN A 64 -9.77 -2.37 15.14
C ASN A 64 -10.04 -3.37 16.26
N SER A 65 -11.05 -4.23 16.11
CA SER A 65 -11.43 -5.15 17.18
C SER A 65 -10.52 -6.36 17.36
N ARG A 66 -9.58 -6.59 16.45
CA ARG A 66 -8.69 -7.75 16.51
C ARG A 66 -7.36 -7.44 15.84
N PRO A 67 -6.22 -7.59 16.53
CA PRO A 67 -4.92 -7.47 15.88
C PRO A 67 -4.73 -8.56 14.82
N LEU A 68 -4.06 -8.22 13.73
CA LEU A 68 -3.64 -9.20 12.70
C LEU A 68 -2.28 -9.81 13.05
N ASP A 69 -1.40 -9.02 13.65
CA ASP A 69 -0.05 -9.41 14.01
C ASP A 69 -0.02 -10.23 15.32
N SER A 70 1.07 -10.98 15.48
CA SER A 70 1.43 -11.61 16.75
C SER A 70 2.40 -10.77 17.58
N GLY A 71 2.89 -9.64 17.05
CA GLY A 71 3.99 -8.85 17.60
C GLY A 71 5.38 -9.49 17.45
N ALA A 72 5.48 -10.64 16.78
CA ALA A 72 6.75 -11.32 16.56
C ALA A 72 7.68 -10.54 15.61
N ARG A 73 8.98 -10.76 15.78
CA ARG A 73 10.04 -10.28 14.88
C ARG A 73 10.57 -11.44 14.08
N ASP A 74 10.93 -11.19 12.83
CA ASP A 74 11.63 -12.19 12.03
C ASP A 74 13.05 -12.37 12.59
N GLU A 75 13.42 -13.60 12.91
CA GLU A 75 14.77 -13.91 13.41
C GLU A 75 15.78 -14.10 12.26
N GLN A 76 15.29 -14.42 11.07
CA GLN A 76 16.10 -14.82 9.92
C GLN A 76 15.57 -14.20 8.63
N GLY A 77 16.35 -14.35 7.56
CA GLY A 77 16.00 -13.86 6.24
C GLY A 77 16.19 -12.34 6.09
N PRO A 78 15.76 -11.78 4.96
CA PRO A 78 16.06 -10.40 4.61
C PRO A 78 15.31 -9.38 5.48
N ASN A 79 14.29 -9.79 6.24
CA ASN A 79 13.56 -8.95 7.20
C ASN A 79 14.03 -9.11 8.67
N ALA A 80 15.12 -9.85 8.92
CA ALA A 80 15.57 -10.16 10.27
C ALA A 80 15.71 -8.92 11.18
N GLY A 81 15.18 -9.02 12.40
CA GLY A 81 15.17 -7.95 13.41
C GLY A 81 13.94 -7.04 13.37
N LEU A 82 13.14 -7.08 12.29
CA LEU A 82 11.94 -6.28 12.12
C LEU A 82 10.68 -7.09 12.42
N ILE A 83 9.57 -6.41 12.73
CA ILE A 83 8.26 -7.03 12.95
C ILE A 83 7.79 -7.77 11.70
N GLU A 84 7.17 -8.91 11.94
CA GLU A 84 6.69 -9.82 10.91
C GLU A 84 5.76 -9.17 9.89
N LEU A 85 5.81 -9.72 8.67
CA LEU A 85 4.98 -9.34 7.55
C LEU A 85 3.94 -10.44 7.29
N ALA A 86 2.66 -10.16 7.50
CA ALA A 86 1.61 -11.15 7.29
C ALA A 86 1.59 -11.61 5.83
N SER A 87 1.52 -12.93 5.61
CA SER A 87 1.35 -13.55 4.31
C SER A 87 -0.07 -13.37 3.77
N ARG A 88 -0.22 -13.61 2.48
CA ARG A 88 -1.53 -13.67 1.81
C ARG A 88 -2.51 -14.58 2.53
N ASP A 89 -2.06 -15.77 2.95
CA ASP A 89 -2.91 -16.75 3.62
C ASP A 89 -3.30 -16.29 5.03
N GLN A 90 -2.39 -15.66 5.77
CA GLN A 90 -2.68 -15.08 7.07
C GLN A 90 -3.73 -13.96 6.96
N VAL A 91 -3.63 -13.09 5.96
CA VAL A 91 -4.61 -12.01 5.73
C VAL A 91 -5.99 -12.56 5.34
N VAL A 92 -6.04 -13.55 4.44
CA VAL A 92 -7.33 -14.17 4.04
C VAL A 92 -7.96 -14.90 5.22
N GLY A 93 -7.20 -15.72 5.95
CA GLY A 93 -7.69 -16.41 7.15
C GLY A 93 -8.14 -15.47 8.25
N TYR A 94 -7.44 -14.34 8.43
CA TYR A 94 -7.83 -13.30 9.38
C TYR A 94 -9.20 -12.71 9.05
N TYR A 95 -9.44 -12.31 7.81
CA TYR A 95 -10.73 -11.72 7.43
C TYR A 95 -11.87 -12.74 7.42
N ASP A 96 -11.59 -14.00 7.06
CA ASP A 96 -12.55 -15.08 7.24
C ASP A 96 -12.94 -15.23 8.72
N ALA A 97 -11.96 -15.25 9.63
CA ALA A 97 -12.22 -15.32 11.06
C ALA A 97 -13.03 -14.11 11.56
N ILE A 98 -12.74 -12.89 11.11
CA ILE A 98 -13.56 -11.70 11.47
C ILE A 98 -15.01 -11.85 11.00
N LEU A 99 -15.21 -12.26 9.74
CA LEU A 99 -16.54 -12.45 9.19
C LEU A 99 -17.32 -13.50 9.99
N ASN A 100 -16.74 -14.68 10.18
CA ASN A 100 -17.41 -15.84 10.77
C ASN A 100 -17.55 -15.76 12.30
N GLN A 101 -16.63 -15.11 13.00
CA GLN A 101 -16.60 -15.10 14.47
C GLN A 101 -17.16 -13.80 15.06
N ARG A 102 -17.26 -12.72 14.27
CA ARG A 102 -17.77 -11.43 14.73
C ARG A 102 -18.94 -10.91 13.92
N PHE A 103 -18.80 -10.82 12.60
CA PHE A 103 -19.80 -10.13 11.78
C PHE A 103 -21.10 -10.92 11.68
N LEU A 104 -21.04 -12.18 11.23
CA LEU A 104 -22.22 -13.01 11.08
C LEU A 104 -22.88 -13.34 12.43
N PRO A 105 -22.14 -13.71 13.51
CA PRO A 105 -22.74 -13.95 14.82
C PRO A 105 -23.41 -12.73 15.45
N SER A 106 -23.07 -11.51 15.01
CA SER A 106 -23.76 -10.30 15.49
C SER A 106 -25.24 -10.25 15.11
N GLY A 107 -25.68 -11.05 14.13
CA GLY A 107 -27.03 -11.00 13.56
C GLY A 107 -27.31 -9.74 12.71
N ARG A 108 -26.37 -8.79 12.66
CA ARG A 108 -26.53 -7.50 11.97
C ARG A 108 -25.90 -7.48 10.58
N VAL A 109 -25.11 -8.50 10.22
CA VAL A 109 -24.44 -8.59 8.91
C VAL A 109 -24.98 -9.75 8.09
N ARG A 110 -25.33 -9.47 6.84
CA ARG A 110 -25.62 -10.48 5.82
C ARG A 110 -24.58 -10.39 4.72
N PHE A 111 -23.83 -11.45 4.50
CA PHE A 111 -22.80 -11.50 3.45
C PHE A 111 -23.26 -12.32 2.26
N PHE A 112 -23.09 -11.75 1.05
CA PHE A 112 -23.33 -12.43 -0.22
C PHE A 112 -22.01 -12.53 -0.99
N PRO A 113 -21.30 -13.68 -0.90
CA PRO A 113 -20.14 -13.93 -1.73
C PRO A 113 -20.56 -14.16 -3.18
N MET A 114 -19.59 -14.09 -4.09
CA MET A 114 -19.79 -14.27 -5.53
C MET A 114 -20.95 -13.43 -6.08
N THR A 115 -21.16 -12.23 -5.56
CA THR A 115 -22.29 -11.38 -5.88
C THR A 115 -21.81 -10.00 -6.32
N VAL A 116 -22.35 -9.50 -7.43
CA VAL A 116 -22.05 -8.17 -7.95
C VAL A 116 -23.20 -7.21 -7.69
N HIS A 117 -22.91 -5.93 -7.52
CA HIS A 117 -23.91 -4.87 -7.48
C HIS A 117 -24.02 -4.24 -8.88
N GLU A 118 -25.23 -4.16 -9.42
CA GLU A 118 -25.51 -3.61 -10.76
C GLU A 118 -26.08 -2.18 -10.72
N GLY A 119 -26.09 -1.54 -9.54
CA GLY A 119 -26.71 -0.22 -9.34
C GLY A 119 -28.13 -0.30 -8.77
N GLY A 120 -28.65 0.82 -8.26
CA GLY A 120 -30.02 0.90 -7.73
C GLY A 120 -30.34 -0.01 -6.52
N GLY A 121 -29.32 -0.62 -5.91
CA GLY A 121 -29.51 -1.62 -4.84
C GLY A 121 -29.66 -3.06 -5.35
N GLU A 122 -29.63 -3.27 -6.67
CA GLU A 122 -29.69 -4.60 -7.28
C GLU A 122 -28.39 -5.35 -7.09
N ILE A 123 -28.49 -6.57 -6.56
CA ILE A 123 -27.37 -7.49 -6.38
C ILE A 123 -27.66 -8.78 -7.16
N VAL A 124 -26.63 -9.32 -7.82
CA VAL A 124 -26.75 -10.48 -8.70
C VAL A 124 -25.69 -11.51 -8.35
N SER A 125 -26.16 -12.72 -8.02
CA SER A 125 -25.28 -13.88 -7.82
C SER A 125 -24.61 -14.28 -9.13
N ARG A 126 -23.27 -14.33 -9.14
CA ARG A 126 -22.47 -14.80 -10.28
C ARG A 126 -22.57 -16.31 -10.48
N LEU A 127 -23.00 -17.05 -9.46
CA LEU A 127 -23.14 -18.51 -9.53
C LEU A 127 -24.49 -18.94 -10.09
N THR A 128 -25.56 -18.24 -9.70
CA THR A 128 -26.94 -18.67 -9.99
C THR A 128 -27.70 -17.71 -10.89
N GLY A 129 -27.20 -16.49 -11.10
CA GLY A 129 -27.93 -15.42 -11.78
C GLY A 129 -29.09 -14.86 -10.95
N GLU A 130 -29.28 -15.33 -9.71
CA GLU A 130 -30.35 -14.86 -8.83
C GLU A 130 -30.17 -13.36 -8.54
N ARG A 131 -31.26 -12.60 -8.76
CA ARG A 131 -31.33 -11.16 -8.53
C ARG A 131 -32.09 -10.85 -7.25
N ARG A 132 -31.54 -9.94 -6.43
CA ARG A 132 -32.19 -9.45 -5.22
C ARG A 132 -32.04 -7.93 -5.14
N THR A 133 -33.05 -7.26 -4.57
CA THR A 133 -32.98 -5.82 -4.31
C THR A 133 -32.66 -5.58 -2.84
N VAL A 134 -31.64 -4.79 -2.58
CA VAL A 134 -31.30 -4.28 -1.25
C VAL A 134 -31.77 -2.83 -1.15
N ARG A 135 -32.72 -2.55 -0.25
CA ARG A 135 -33.09 -1.20 0.14
C ARG A 135 -32.20 -0.79 1.31
N ALA A 136 -31.17 -0.03 1.01
CA ALA A 136 -30.24 0.49 2.01
C ALA A 136 -30.37 2.01 2.15
N ARG A 137 -30.22 2.51 3.39
CA ARG A 137 -30.17 3.97 3.63
C ARG A 137 -28.90 4.58 3.04
N ARG A 138 -27.81 3.82 3.01
CA ARG A 138 -26.52 4.22 2.42
C ARG A 138 -25.88 3.08 1.65
N VAL A 139 -25.26 3.42 0.52
CA VAL A 139 -24.41 2.50 -0.25
C VAL A 139 -22.95 2.93 -0.05
N VAL A 140 -22.08 1.98 0.29
CA VAL A 140 -20.65 2.21 0.51
C VAL A 140 -19.88 1.34 -0.48
N ASP A 141 -19.30 1.97 -1.50
CA ASP A 141 -18.44 1.28 -2.45
C ASP A 141 -16.98 1.28 -1.94
N ALA A 142 -16.57 0.16 -1.35
CA ALA A 142 -15.21 -0.03 -0.86
C ALA A 142 -14.26 -0.57 -1.93
N THR A 143 -14.68 -0.60 -3.21
CA THR A 143 -13.88 -1.14 -4.32
C THR A 143 -13.09 -0.07 -5.08
N HIS A 144 -13.35 1.22 -4.84
CA HIS A 144 -12.72 2.34 -5.58
C HIS A 144 -11.19 2.36 -5.57
N LEU A 145 -10.56 1.91 -4.47
CA LEU A 145 -9.11 1.83 -4.34
C LEU A 145 -8.57 0.41 -4.54
N SER A 146 -9.38 -0.51 -5.08
CA SER A 146 -8.95 -1.88 -5.34
C SER A 146 -7.72 -1.87 -6.26
N PRO A 147 -6.61 -2.53 -5.87
CA PRO A 147 -5.46 -2.64 -6.73
C PRO A 147 -5.80 -3.50 -7.95
N SER A 148 -5.14 -3.19 -9.06
CA SER A 148 -5.12 -4.08 -10.21
C SER A 148 -4.07 -5.16 -9.97
N ILE A 149 -4.45 -6.43 -10.12
CA ILE A 149 -3.57 -7.58 -9.84
C ILE A 149 -3.01 -8.08 -11.18
N PRO A 150 -1.69 -8.33 -11.30
CA PRO A 150 -1.05 -8.83 -12.52
C PRO A 150 -1.74 -10.06 -13.13
N ALA A 151 -2.39 -10.89 -12.31
CA ALA A 151 -3.11 -12.07 -12.76
C ALA A 151 -4.19 -11.80 -13.84
N HIS A 152 -4.71 -10.58 -13.90
CA HIS A 152 -5.77 -10.19 -14.85
C HIS A 152 -5.27 -9.40 -16.07
N HIS A 153 -3.96 -9.20 -16.21
CA HIS A 153 -3.38 -8.48 -17.34
C HIS A 153 -3.00 -9.44 -18.46
N THR A 154 -3.32 -9.03 -19.68
CA THR A 154 -2.76 -9.64 -20.89
C THR A 154 -1.52 -8.83 -21.26
N PRO A 155 -0.33 -9.45 -21.39
CA PRO A 155 0.85 -8.77 -21.89
C PRO A 155 0.57 -8.06 -23.21
N ASP A 156 1.03 -6.82 -23.35
CA ASP A 156 0.93 -6.00 -24.56
C ASP A 156 2.21 -6.09 -25.42
N PHE A 157 3.04 -7.11 -25.18
CA PHE A 157 4.28 -7.40 -25.88
C PHE A 157 4.28 -8.83 -26.42
N GLU A 158 5.01 -9.04 -27.50
CA GLU A 158 5.19 -10.36 -28.10
C GLU A 158 6.17 -11.20 -27.29
N VAL A 159 5.85 -12.49 -27.15
CA VAL A 159 6.69 -13.48 -26.48
C VAL A 159 7.42 -14.27 -27.57
N ALA A 160 8.75 -14.23 -27.54
CA ALA A 160 9.58 -14.91 -28.53
C ALA A 160 9.33 -16.44 -28.53
N PRO A 161 9.45 -17.12 -29.69
CA PRO A 161 9.36 -18.57 -29.75
C PRO A 161 10.32 -19.25 -28.76
N GLY A 162 9.80 -20.22 -27.99
CA GLY A 162 10.58 -20.94 -26.97
C GLY A 162 10.64 -20.27 -25.60
N ALA A 163 10.17 -19.03 -25.46
CA ALA A 163 10.01 -18.39 -24.15
C ALA A 163 8.61 -18.68 -23.56
N ALA A 164 8.56 -18.92 -22.25
CA ALA A 164 7.31 -19.04 -21.52
C ALA A 164 7.01 -17.72 -20.79
N CYS A 165 5.86 -17.12 -21.08
CA CYS A 165 5.33 -15.99 -20.31
C CYS A 165 4.26 -16.50 -19.36
N ILE A 166 4.57 -16.51 -18.07
CA ILE A 166 3.67 -16.97 -17.01
C ILE A 166 3.29 -15.80 -16.10
N ARG A 167 2.17 -15.92 -15.39
CA ARG A 167 1.84 -14.98 -14.32
C ARG A 167 2.67 -15.30 -13.10
N VAL A 168 2.87 -14.30 -12.23
CA VAL A 168 3.53 -14.49 -10.94
C VAL A 168 2.81 -15.55 -10.08
N ASN A 169 1.48 -15.63 -10.18
CA ASN A 169 0.69 -16.66 -9.50
C ASN A 169 1.01 -18.09 -9.96
N ASP A 170 1.49 -18.27 -11.19
CA ASP A 170 1.79 -19.57 -11.77
C ASP A 170 3.23 -20.02 -11.46
N LEU A 171 4.08 -19.11 -10.96
CA LEU A 171 5.50 -19.34 -10.70
C LEU A 171 5.78 -20.49 -9.70
N PRO A 172 5.07 -20.60 -8.56
CA PRO A 172 5.28 -21.72 -7.63
C PRO A 172 4.89 -23.09 -8.19
N ALA A 173 4.09 -23.13 -9.27
CA ALA A 173 3.62 -24.36 -9.91
C ALA A 173 4.44 -24.78 -11.14
N LEU A 174 5.61 -24.17 -11.35
CA LEU A 174 6.49 -24.50 -12.48
C LEU A 174 6.87 -25.99 -12.47
N ALA A 175 6.54 -26.68 -13.56
CA ALA A 175 6.87 -28.10 -13.72
C ALA A 175 8.36 -28.35 -14.02
N ARG A 176 9.06 -27.36 -14.59
CA ARG A 176 10.49 -27.42 -14.92
C ARG A 176 11.12 -26.05 -14.69
N PRO A 177 12.41 -25.98 -14.30
CA PRO A 177 13.11 -24.70 -14.21
C PRO A 177 13.22 -24.06 -15.60
N GLY A 178 13.07 -22.74 -15.65
CA GLY A 178 13.48 -21.97 -16.84
C GLY A 178 15.01 -22.03 -16.99
N ALA A 179 15.54 -21.78 -18.19
CA ALA A 179 16.98 -21.58 -18.35
C ALA A 179 17.42 -20.28 -17.66
N ASP A 180 16.68 -19.20 -17.90
CA ASP A 180 16.80 -17.88 -17.28
C ASP A 180 15.41 -17.33 -16.94
N TYR A 181 15.37 -16.30 -16.09
CA TYR A 181 14.15 -15.62 -15.67
C TYR A 181 14.19 -14.16 -16.09
N VAL A 182 13.15 -13.71 -16.78
CA VAL A 182 12.95 -12.30 -17.15
C VAL A 182 11.79 -11.73 -16.35
N LEU A 183 12.09 -10.81 -15.43
CA LEU A 183 11.07 -10.11 -14.66
C LEU A 183 10.66 -8.83 -15.39
N VAL A 184 9.36 -8.66 -15.60
CA VAL A 184 8.82 -7.47 -16.25
C VAL A 184 8.12 -6.60 -15.21
N GLY A 185 8.67 -5.41 -14.98
CA GLY A 185 8.11 -4.39 -14.09
C GLY A 185 8.85 -4.28 -12.76
N ALA A 186 8.94 -3.04 -12.27
CA ALA A 186 9.64 -2.66 -11.03
C ALA A 186 8.70 -2.15 -9.94
N GLY A 187 7.45 -2.63 -9.97
CA GLY A 187 6.52 -2.42 -8.86
C GLY A 187 6.77 -3.42 -7.73
N LYS A 188 5.94 -3.34 -6.69
CA LYS A 188 5.95 -4.25 -5.53
C LYS A 188 5.99 -5.73 -5.95
N THR A 189 5.09 -6.13 -6.84
CA THR A 189 5.07 -7.52 -7.34
C THR A 189 6.36 -7.95 -8.06
N GLY A 190 7.03 -7.03 -8.76
CA GLY A 190 8.33 -7.31 -9.36
C GLY A 190 9.42 -7.52 -8.32
N MET A 191 9.44 -6.67 -7.28
CA MET A 191 10.36 -6.80 -6.14
C MET A 191 10.13 -8.13 -5.40
N ASP A 192 8.88 -8.47 -5.07
CA ASP A 192 8.53 -9.73 -4.40
C ASP A 192 8.95 -10.95 -5.24
N THR A 193 8.75 -10.88 -6.55
CA THR A 193 9.14 -11.98 -7.46
C THR A 193 10.66 -12.12 -7.52
N ALA A 194 11.40 -11.00 -7.55
CA ALA A 194 12.87 -11.02 -7.53
C ALA A 194 13.40 -11.65 -6.23
N LEU A 195 12.88 -11.20 -5.09
CA LEU A 195 13.22 -11.74 -3.78
C LEU A 195 12.90 -13.22 -3.69
N TRP A 196 11.69 -13.62 -4.09
CA TRP A 196 11.27 -15.02 -4.06
C TRP A 196 12.17 -15.93 -4.90
N LEU A 197 12.56 -15.51 -6.11
CA LEU A 197 13.48 -16.28 -6.96
C LEU A 197 14.85 -16.44 -6.27
N LEU A 198 15.40 -15.36 -5.72
CA LEU A 198 16.70 -15.37 -5.03
C LEU A 198 16.67 -16.25 -3.77
N GLU A 199 15.63 -16.12 -2.93
CA GLU A 199 15.45 -16.92 -1.72
C GLU A 199 15.23 -18.42 -2.02
N ASN A 200 14.73 -18.75 -3.21
CA ASN A 200 14.60 -20.14 -3.69
C ASN A 200 15.79 -20.62 -4.53
N GLY A 201 16.94 -19.93 -4.46
CA GLY A 201 18.21 -20.40 -5.02
C GLY A 201 18.41 -20.14 -6.51
N VAL A 202 17.57 -19.32 -7.14
CA VAL A 202 17.87 -18.83 -8.49
C VAL A 202 19.04 -17.85 -8.39
N GLY A 203 20.19 -18.24 -8.93
CA GLY A 203 21.37 -17.37 -8.94
C GLY A 203 21.10 -16.05 -9.66
N PRO A 204 21.59 -14.91 -9.14
CA PRO A 204 21.25 -13.57 -9.66
C PRO A 204 21.65 -13.38 -11.13
N ALA A 205 22.71 -14.04 -11.60
CA ALA A 205 23.15 -13.99 -12.99
C ALA A 205 22.14 -14.60 -13.99
N ARG A 206 21.16 -15.38 -13.51
CA ARG A 206 20.07 -15.97 -14.31
C ARG A 206 18.82 -15.11 -14.31
N ILE A 207 18.87 -13.94 -13.69
CA ILE A 207 17.74 -13.04 -13.53
C ILE A 207 18.02 -11.77 -14.31
N ARG A 208 17.20 -11.52 -15.34
CA ARG A 208 17.12 -10.23 -16.03
C ARG A 208 15.91 -9.45 -15.54
N TRP A 209 16.09 -8.21 -15.13
CA TRP A 209 15.01 -7.35 -14.66
C TRP A 209 14.73 -6.20 -15.61
N ILE A 210 13.58 -6.23 -16.28
CA ILE A 210 13.08 -5.14 -17.11
C ILE A 210 12.43 -4.09 -16.21
N MET A 211 13.20 -3.05 -15.89
CA MET A 211 12.81 -1.95 -15.02
C MET A 211 12.82 -0.63 -15.81
N PRO A 212 11.72 -0.26 -16.49
CA PRO A 212 11.69 0.96 -17.31
C PRO A 212 11.77 2.24 -16.47
N ARG A 213 11.42 2.18 -15.18
CA ARG A 213 11.51 3.29 -14.22
C ARG A 213 11.88 2.75 -12.84
N ASP A 214 13.04 3.14 -12.35
CA ASP A 214 13.45 2.91 -10.96
C ASP A 214 12.51 3.65 -10.01
N SER A 215 12.21 3.00 -8.88
CA SER A 215 11.40 3.56 -7.80
C SER A 215 12.25 3.92 -6.59
N TRP A 216 11.98 5.09 -6.02
CA TRP A 216 12.30 5.34 -4.62
C TRP A 216 11.49 4.39 -3.73
N MET A 217 12.14 3.90 -2.68
CA MET A 217 11.57 2.99 -1.68
C MET A 217 11.70 3.61 -0.29
N LEU A 218 10.87 3.14 0.63
CA LEU A 218 10.88 3.48 2.05
C LEU A 218 11.67 2.40 2.80
N ASP A 219 12.52 2.80 3.74
CA ASP A 219 13.18 1.85 4.64
C ASP A 219 12.21 1.40 5.73
N ARG A 220 11.93 0.09 5.77
CA ARG A 220 11.00 -0.54 6.72
C ARG A 220 11.38 -0.33 8.18
N ALA A 221 12.67 -0.14 8.49
CA ALA A 221 13.12 0.10 9.85
C ALA A 221 12.50 1.37 10.46
N HIS A 222 12.14 2.35 9.64
CA HIS A 222 11.55 3.62 10.08
C HIS A 222 10.03 3.56 10.31
N TYR A 223 9.41 2.39 10.09
CA TYR A 223 7.98 2.15 10.22
C TYR A 223 7.70 0.95 11.13
N GLN A 224 8.43 0.79 12.22
CA GLN A 224 8.16 -0.26 13.20
C GLN A 224 7.11 0.19 14.22
N PRO A 225 6.07 -0.61 14.51
CA PRO A 225 5.09 -0.32 15.55
C PRO A 225 5.69 -0.55 16.95
N GLY A 226 5.14 0.12 17.96
CA GLY A 226 5.55 -0.07 19.36
C GLY A 226 6.18 1.18 19.97
N GLN A 227 6.08 1.30 21.29
CA GLN A 227 6.65 2.44 22.04
C GLN A 227 8.17 2.42 22.03
N GLU A 228 8.77 1.24 21.96
CA GLU A 228 10.21 1.02 21.87
C GLU A 228 10.83 1.64 20.62
N HIS A 229 10.04 1.86 19.56
CA HIS A 229 10.46 2.47 18.29
C HIS A 229 10.14 3.96 18.19
N LEU A 230 9.56 4.57 19.23
CA LEU A 230 9.09 5.96 19.18
C LEU A 230 10.21 6.95 18.84
N GLY A 231 11.41 6.76 19.41
CA GLY A 231 12.57 7.60 19.10
C GLY A 231 12.93 7.58 17.62
N GLU A 232 13.08 6.38 17.04
CA GLU A 232 13.40 6.19 15.62
C GLU A 232 12.33 6.81 14.71
N VAL A 233 11.04 6.67 15.07
CA VAL A 233 9.93 7.28 14.33
C VAL A 233 10.00 8.81 14.37
N LEU A 234 10.27 9.40 15.54
CA LEU A 234 10.40 10.85 15.68
C LEU A 234 11.62 11.39 14.92
N ASP A 235 12.75 10.69 14.99
CA ASP A 235 13.96 11.03 14.23
C ASP A 235 13.69 10.98 12.73
N THR A 236 12.95 9.98 12.25
CA THR A 236 12.51 9.89 10.85
C THR A 236 11.68 11.09 10.44
N LEU A 237 10.68 11.45 11.26
CA LEU A 237 9.82 12.59 10.97
C LEU A 237 10.60 13.90 10.96
N ALA A 238 11.52 14.10 11.91
CA ALA A 238 12.39 15.27 11.94
C ALA A 238 13.26 15.32 10.68
N ASN A 239 13.89 14.21 10.31
CA ASN A 239 14.72 14.10 9.11
C ASN A 239 13.93 14.42 7.83
N GLU A 240 12.70 13.93 7.71
CA GLU A 240 11.82 14.23 6.57
C GLU A 240 11.44 15.71 6.52
N VAL A 241 11.07 16.31 7.64
CA VAL A 241 10.70 17.74 7.72
C VAL A 241 11.90 18.63 7.38
N GLU A 242 13.06 18.37 7.96
CA GLU A 242 14.29 19.10 7.65
C GLU A 242 14.65 18.99 6.17
N ALA A 243 14.58 17.78 5.59
CA ALA A 243 14.85 17.60 4.16
C ALA A 243 13.88 18.41 3.28
N ILE A 244 12.59 18.46 3.64
CA ILE A 244 11.59 19.29 2.96
C ILE A 244 11.95 20.78 3.04
N VAL A 245 12.28 21.27 4.24
CA VAL A 245 12.58 22.69 4.48
C VAL A 245 13.85 23.13 3.76
N GLU A 246 14.87 22.30 3.74
CA GLU A 246 16.17 22.64 3.14
C GLU A 246 16.23 22.39 1.64
N SER A 247 15.34 21.56 1.09
CA SER A 247 15.36 21.22 -0.32
C SER A 247 15.02 22.41 -1.22
N THR A 248 15.77 22.50 -2.32
CA THR A 248 15.59 23.54 -3.35
C THR A 248 14.88 23.01 -4.60
N SER A 249 14.74 21.68 -4.71
CA SER A 249 14.05 20.98 -5.79
C SER A 249 13.57 19.60 -5.33
N LEU A 250 12.77 18.92 -6.15
CA LEU A 250 12.36 17.54 -5.87
C LEU A 250 13.53 16.56 -5.91
N GLU A 251 14.51 16.77 -6.79
CA GLU A 251 15.71 15.92 -6.87
C GLU A 251 16.54 16.03 -5.59
N ASP A 252 16.87 17.26 -5.20
CA ASP A 252 17.57 17.60 -3.95
C ASP A 252 16.83 17.07 -2.72
N LEU A 253 15.50 17.16 -2.68
CA LEU A 253 14.68 16.55 -1.62
C LEU A 253 14.94 15.05 -1.48
N PHE A 254 14.85 14.29 -2.58
CA PHE A 254 15.00 12.84 -2.51
C PHE A 254 16.44 12.41 -2.23
N GLU A 255 17.44 13.15 -2.70
CA GLU A 255 18.85 12.93 -2.33
C GLU A 255 19.09 13.16 -0.84
N ARG A 256 18.51 14.23 -0.25
CA ARG A 256 18.57 14.47 1.21
C ARG A 256 17.88 13.38 2.00
N LEU A 257 16.70 12.97 1.56
CA LEU A 257 15.95 11.89 2.20
C LEU A 257 16.72 10.56 2.12
N GLU A 258 17.42 10.28 1.03
CA GLU A 258 18.32 9.13 0.92
C GLU A 258 19.50 9.26 1.90
N ALA A 259 20.17 10.42 1.92
CA ALA A 259 21.31 10.66 2.80
C ALA A 259 20.96 10.51 4.29
N LYS A 260 19.71 10.81 4.67
CA LYS A 260 19.16 10.62 6.02
C LYS A 260 18.58 9.22 6.27
N GLY A 261 18.63 8.31 5.28
CA GLY A 261 18.12 6.95 5.39
C GLY A 261 16.60 6.80 5.25
N CYS A 262 15.86 7.89 5.07
CA CYS A 262 14.40 7.87 4.91
C CYS A 262 13.95 7.28 3.57
N ARG A 263 14.80 7.34 2.54
CA ARG A 263 14.55 6.77 1.21
C ARG A 263 15.68 5.85 0.80
N LEU A 264 15.32 4.82 0.04
CA LEU A 264 16.24 3.85 -0.53
C LEU A 264 16.07 3.84 -2.05
N ARG A 265 17.16 3.57 -2.77
CA ARG A 265 17.12 3.27 -4.22
C ARG A 265 17.90 2.00 -4.53
N LEU A 266 17.49 1.32 -5.59
CA LEU A 266 18.12 0.07 -6.01
C LEU A 266 19.56 0.31 -6.46
N ASP A 267 19.77 1.26 -7.37
CA ASP A 267 21.05 1.54 -8.00
C ASP A 267 21.49 2.98 -7.72
N PRO A 268 22.59 3.20 -6.97
CA PRO A 268 23.08 4.53 -6.65
C PRO A 268 23.50 5.37 -7.87
N SER A 269 23.74 4.75 -9.03
CA SER A 269 24.10 5.45 -10.27
C SER A 269 22.90 5.96 -11.06
N VAL A 270 21.68 5.64 -10.62
CA VAL A 270 20.43 6.01 -11.30
C VAL A 270 19.56 6.84 -10.36
N THR A 271 19.02 7.95 -10.87
CA THR A 271 18.02 8.76 -10.16
C THR A 271 16.62 8.19 -10.44
N PRO A 272 15.92 7.62 -9.42
CA PRO A 272 14.58 7.10 -9.60
C PRO A 272 13.56 8.19 -9.95
N THR A 273 12.59 7.85 -10.79
CA THR A 273 11.58 8.81 -11.31
C THR A 273 10.17 8.54 -10.80
N ILE A 274 9.97 7.48 -10.01
CA ILE A 274 8.69 7.15 -9.39
C ILE A 274 8.85 6.92 -7.90
N HIS A 275 7.81 7.21 -7.14
CA HIS A 275 7.70 6.86 -5.74
C HIS A 275 6.29 6.32 -5.50
N ARG A 276 6.17 5.00 -5.29
CA ARG A 276 4.88 4.33 -5.01
C ARG A 276 4.82 3.75 -3.61
N CYS A 277 5.53 4.36 -2.65
CA CYS A 277 5.56 3.92 -1.25
C CYS A 277 5.79 2.41 -1.13
N ALA A 278 6.78 1.88 -1.86
CA ALA A 278 7.22 0.50 -1.65
C ALA A 278 8.12 0.51 -0.41
N THR A 279 7.81 -0.33 0.57
CA THR A 279 8.57 -0.43 1.82
C THR A 279 9.41 -1.70 1.76
N VAL A 280 10.71 -1.56 1.95
CA VAL A 280 11.69 -2.65 1.89
C VAL A 280 12.64 -2.59 3.07
N SER A 281 13.17 -3.73 3.51
CA SER A 281 14.29 -3.74 4.44
C SER A 281 15.62 -3.53 3.70
N LYS A 282 16.68 -3.18 4.43
CA LYS A 282 18.05 -3.17 3.88
C LYS A 282 18.51 -4.54 3.41
N GLY A 283 18.05 -5.63 4.05
CA GLY A 283 18.35 -7.00 3.63
C GLY A 283 17.72 -7.34 2.28
N GLU A 284 16.45 -6.98 2.08
CA GLU A 284 15.78 -7.15 0.78
C GLU A 284 16.47 -6.30 -0.30
N LEU A 285 16.81 -5.05 0.01
CA LEU A 285 17.54 -4.19 -0.91
C LEU A 285 18.90 -4.80 -1.31
N ALA A 286 19.64 -5.34 -0.34
CA ALA A 286 20.92 -5.99 -0.59
C ALA A 286 20.79 -7.19 -1.51
N LEU A 287 19.77 -8.05 -1.30
CA LEU A 287 19.46 -9.17 -2.19
C LEU A 287 19.10 -8.70 -3.60
N MET A 288 18.19 -7.74 -3.73
CA MET A 288 17.79 -7.21 -5.04
C MET A 288 18.97 -6.59 -5.80
N ARG A 289 19.92 -5.95 -5.11
CA ARG A 289 21.14 -5.39 -5.70
C ARG A 289 22.11 -6.43 -6.26
N THR A 290 21.96 -7.71 -5.90
CA THR A 290 22.76 -8.78 -6.52
C THR A 290 22.39 -9.02 -7.98
N ILE A 291 21.19 -8.63 -8.40
CA ILE A 291 20.73 -8.70 -9.79
C ILE A 291 21.36 -7.54 -10.57
N THR A 292 22.34 -7.84 -11.42
CA THR A 292 23.09 -6.84 -12.20
C THR A 292 22.56 -6.66 -13.62
N ASP A 293 21.88 -7.66 -14.19
CA ASP A 293 21.25 -7.56 -15.52
C ASP A 293 19.92 -6.81 -15.44
N VAL A 294 20.00 -5.49 -15.29
CA VAL A 294 18.85 -4.58 -15.20
C VAL A 294 18.72 -3.78 -16.51
N VAL A 295 17.61 -3.97 -17.21
CA VAL A 295 17.32 -3.28 -18.47
C VAL A 295 16.38 -2.11 -18.23
N ARG A 296 16.91 -0.89 -18.42
CA ARG A 296 16.20 0.38 -18.29
C ARG A 296 15.93 0.99 -19.66
N SER A 297 15.10 0.32 -20.47
CA SER A 297 14.67 0.88 -21.75
C SER A 297 13.35 1.64 -21.57
N THR A 298 13.28 2.87 -22.08
CA THR A 298 12.04 3.66 -22.19
C THR A 298 11.18 3.25 -23.40
N SER A 299 11.63 2.24 -24.15
CA SER A 299 10.98 1.68 -25.32
C SER A 299 10.81 0.17 -25.14
N THR A 300 9.62 -0.36 -25.34
CA THR A 300 9.35 -1.80 -25.51
C THR A 300 9.95 -2.38 -26.81
N ALA A 301 11.01 -1.77 -27.34
CA ALA A 301 11.74 -2.31 -28.48
C ALA A 301 12.66 -3.45 -28.03
N PRO A 302 12.73 -4.56 -28.77
CA PRO A 302 13.69 -5.63 -28.50
C PRO A 302 15.12 -5.12 -28.66
N PRO A 303 16.12 -5.76 -28.01
CA PRO A 303 17.52 -5.41 -28.21
C PRO A 303 17.92 -5.56 -29.69
N PRO A 304 18.93 -4.82 -30.18
CA PRO A 304 19.12 -4.62 -31.60
C PRO A 304 19.54 -5.92 -32.30
N ALA A 305 18.71 -6.35 -33.25
CA ALA A 305 19.19 -6.90 -34.51
C ALA A 305 18.88 -5.86 -35.59
N SER A 306 19.92 -5.49 -36.34
CA SER A 306 19.93 -4.69 -37.58
C SER A 306 18.58 -4.13 -38.08
N THR A 307 18.46 -2.80 -38.01
CA THR A 307 17.73 -1.85 -38.89
C THR A 307 16.29 -2.18 -39.29
N ILE A 308 15.34 -1.28 -38.98
CA ILE A 308 14.23 -0.80 -39.87
C ILE A 308 13.45 0.33 -39.16
N ASP A 309 13.06 1.34 -39.96
CA ASP A 309 12.40 2.62 -39.61
C ASP A 309 10.94 2.53 -39.09
N PRO A 310 10.42 3.59 -38.42
CA PRO A 310 9.18 3.55 -37.63
C PRO A 310 7.92 4.00 -38.39
N PRO A 311 6.72 3.80 -37.79
CA PRO A 311 5.83 4.95 -37.66
C PRO A 311 5.09 5.13 -36.31
N ALA A 312 4.93 6.42 -35.99
CA ALA A 312 3.90 7.17 -35.24
C ALA A 312 3.33 6.66 -33.90
N ARG A 313 3.68 7.39 -32.83
CA ARG A 313 3.07 7.34 -31.49
C ARG A 313 1.68 7.99 -31.46
N SER A 314 0.75 7.41 -30.69
CA SER A 314 -0.36 8.15 -30.09
C SER A 314 -0.22 8.16 -28.56
N SER A 315 -0.35 9.34 -27.98
CA SER A 315 -0.16 9.62 -26.56
C SER A 315 -1.45 9.37 -25.77
N ARG A 316 -1.38 8.55 -24.71
CA ARG A 316 -2.34 8.60 -23.60
C ARG A 316 -1.61 8.70 -22.27
N THR A 317 -1.92 9.75 -21.55
CA THR A 317 -1.43 10.10 -20.21
C THR A 317 -2.02 9.15 -19.16
N ALA A 318 -1.16 8.41 -18.46
CA ALA A 318 -1.56 7.56 -17.34
C ALA A 318 -1.45 8.33 -16.02
N ALA A 319 -2.60 8.60 -15.39
CA ALA A 319 -2.66 9.12 -14.03
C ALA A 319 -2.26 8.02 -13.02
N SER A 320 -1.22 8.27 -12.22
CA SER A 320 -0.78 7.37 -11.16
C SER A 320 -1.67 7.50 -9.91
N ARG A 321 -2.42 6.45 -9.58
CA ARG A 321 -3.13 6.33 -8.29
C ARG A 321 -2.21 5.64 -7.27
N CYS A 322 -1.98 6.28 -6.13
CA CYS A 322 -1.35 5.67 -4.96
C CYS A 322 -2.45 5.01 -4.12
N SER A 323 -2.45 3.68 -4.02
CA SER A 323 -3.50 2.89 -3.33
C SER A 323 -3.08 2.40 -1.94
N THR A 324 -1.97 2.90 -1.38
CA THR A 324 -1.31 2.25 -0.24
C THR A 324 -1.47 2.93 1.13
N CYS A 325 -2.26 3.98 1.29
CA CYS A 325 -2.57 4.48 2.63
C CYS A 325 -3.86 3.85 3.20
N ALA A 326 -3.74 2.66 3.79
CA ALA A 326 -4.70 2.14 4.77
C ALA A 326 -4.43 2.70 6.20
N CYS A 327 -3.49 3.65 6.34
CA CYS A 327 -3.06 4.24 7.61
C CYS A 327 -4.16 5.03 8.36
N ALA A 328 -5.29 5.33 7.71
CA ALA A 328 -6.35 6.12 8.34
C ALA A 328 -7.15 5.39 9.43
N SER A 329 -6.95 4.07 9.62
CA SER A 329 -7.85 3.24 10.43
C SER A 329 -7.57 3.24 11.94
N ARG A 330 -6.35 3.61 12.38
CA ARG A 330 -5.89 3.44 13.78
C ARG A 330 -5.48 4.74 14.51
N CYS A 331 -5.81 5.93 14.01
CA CYS A 331 -5.63 7.16 14.79
C CYS A 331 -6.83 7.40 15.73
N SER A 332 -6.90 6.69 16.85
CA SER A 332 -7.72 7.09 17.98
C SER A 332 -6.98 8.17 18.78
N ALA A 333 -7.33 9.44 18.52
CA ALA A 333 -6.90 10.55 19.39
C ALA A 333 -7.52 10.39 20.79
N PRO A 334 -6.80 10.67 21.87
CA PRO A 334 -7.41 10.77 23.19
C PRO A 334 -8.42 11.93 23.19
N ARG A 335 -9.60 11.67 23.74
CA ARG A 335 -10.64 12.69 23.90
C ARG A 335 -10.13 13.78 24.86
N SER A 336 -9.72 14.91 24.32
CA SER A 336 -9.70 16.19 25.03
C SER A 336 -10.41 17.23 24.16
N SER A 337 -11.49 17.78 24.68
CA SER A 337 -12.26 18.87 24.09
C SER A 337 -11.37 20.09 23.83
N GLY A 338 -11.03 20.31 22.56
CA GLY A 338 -10.31 21.49 22.11
C GLY A 338 -10.41 21.60 20.59
N THR A 339 -11.17 22.57 20.10
CA THR A 339 -11.38 22.86 18.69
C THR A 339 -10.06 23.23 18.00
N TRP A 340 -9.55 22.36 17.12
CA TRP A 340 -8.51 22.70 16.16
C TRP A 340 -9.13 22.81 14.75
N ARG A 341 -9.24 24.04 14.24
CA ARG A 341 -9.58 24.31 12.83
C ARG A 341 -8.34 24.02 11.99
N CYS A 342 -8.43 23.02 11.12
CA CYS A 342 -7.42 22.73 10.11
C CYS A 342 -7.54 23.77 8.98
N ALA A 343 -6.57 24.68 8.87
CA ALA A 343 -6.49 25.64 7.77
C ALA A 343 -5.68 25.02 6.61
N MET A 344 -6.37 24.45 5.64
CA MET A 344 -5.84 24.23 4.29
C MET A 344 -6.85 24.79 3.30
N GLU A 345 -6.74 26.10 3.03
CA GLU A 345 -7.51 26.75 1.96
C GLU A 345 -6.57 27.36 0.93
N ALA A 346 -6.46 26.61 -0.17
CA ALA A 346 -6.27 27.04 -1.55
C ALA A 346 -5.48 28.34 -1.83
N THR A 347 -4.22 28.17 -2.23
CA THR A 347 -3.53 29.15 -3.07
C THR A 347 -4.09 29.11 -4.50
N ARG A 348 -5.01 30.01 -4.83
CA ARG A 348 -5.31 30.38 -6.23
C ARG A 348 -5.49 31.89 -6.40
N ARG A 349 -4.60 32.45 -7.24
CA ARG A 349 -4.70 33.71 -8.03
C ARG A 349 -4.67 35.00 -7.18
N ARG A 350 -3.80 35.99 -7.43
CA ARG A 350 -3.62 36.81 -8.66
C ARG A 350 -2.47 37.79 -8.42
N THR A 351 -1.71 38.07 -9.47
CA THR A 351 -0.83 39.23 -9.63
C THR A 351 -1.58 40.56 -9.43
N ARG A 352 -1.05 41.46 -8.59
CA ARG A 352 -1.00 42.91 -8.85
C ARG A 352 -0.08 43.63 -7.86
N SER A 353 0.72 44.53 -8.43
CA SER A 353 1.66 45.45 -7.79
C SER A 353 1.00 46.49 -6.89
N ALA A 354 1.64 46.88 -5.78
CA ALA A 354 1.87 48.26 -5.35
C ALA A 354 2.75 48.31 -4.08
N ARG A 355 3.38 49.48 -3.89
CA ARG A 355 4.57 49.83 -3.10
C ARG A 355 4.36 50.01 -1.56
N PRO A 356 5.44 50.26 -0.78
CA PRO A 356 5.53 50.02 0.67
C PRO A 356 5.45 51.30 1.56
N SER A 357 5.25 51.10 2.86
CA SER A 357 5.55 52.08 3.94
C SER A 357 5.77 51.32 5.27
N SER A 358 6.99 51.26 5.84
CA SER A 358 7.53 52.14 6.92
C SER A 358 6.51 52.42 8.04
N ARG A 359 6.74 52.25 9.35
CA ARG A 359 7.94 52.19 10.22
C ARG A 359 7.44 51.78 11.66
N PRO A 360 8.24 51.79 12.76
CA PRO A 360 8.32 50.71 13.75
C PRO A 360 7.75 51.06 15.16
N ALA A 361 7.71 50.07 16.07
CA ALA A 361 7.78 50.31 17.52
C ALA A 361 8.26 49.05 18.27
N THR A 362 9.17 49.28 19.21
CA THR A 362 9.90 48.33 20.07
C THR A 362 9.20 48.15 21.44
N PRO A 363 9.83 47.65 22.53
CA PRO A 363 9.41 46.43 23.23
C PRO A 363 8.88 46.69 24.65
N SER A 364 8.27 45.70 25.29
CA SER A 364 8.17 45.65 26.75
C SER A 364 7.84 44.24 27.23
N ASP A 365 8.73 43.71 28.09
CA ASP A 365 8.50 43.03 29.36
C ASP A 365 7.29 42.08 29.44
N GLY A 366 7.40 40.80 29.80
CA GLY A 366 8.35 40.16 30.70
C GLY A 366 7.52 39.16 31.53
N CYS A 367 8.01 37.94 31.70
CA CYS A 367 7.75 37.06 32.85
C CYS A 367 8.41 35.70 32.57
N GLY A 368 9.59 35.51 33.17
CA GLY A 368 10.12 34.17 33.40
C GLY A 368 9.36 33.48 34.52
N CYS A 369 9.30 32.15 34.46
CA CYS A 369 9.41 31.26 35.61
C CYS A 369 9.63 29.82 35.14
N SER A 370 10.67 29.22 35.73
CA SER A 370 11.23 27.87 35.57
C SER A 370 10.34 26.75 36.17
N PRO A 371 10.69 25.46 36.01
CA PRO A 371 9.77 24.33 35.99
C PRO A 371 9.51 23.70 37.37
N TRP A 372 8.34 23.06 37.53
CA TRP A 372 8.02 22.27 38.71
C TRP A 372 7.79 20.79 38.36
N SER A 373 8.75 19.99 38.84
CA SER A 373 8.53 18.91 39.82
C SER A 373 7.69 17.69 39.45
N CYS A 374 8.42 16.60 39.21
CA CYS A 374 7.98 15.20 39.34
C CYS A 374 7.91 14.78 40.82
N PRO A 375 6.90 14.00 41.26
CA PRO A 375 6.99 13.22 42.50
C PRO A 375 7.39 11.77 42.23
N THR A 376 8.49 11.36 42.86
CA THR A 376 8.97 10.00 43.14
C THR A 376 7.91 9.19 43.91
N ALA A 377 7.56 7.97 43.47
CA ALA A 377 8.17 6.66 43.75
C ALA A 377 7.77 5.99 45.08
N ARG A 378 7.41 4.71 44.98
CA ARG A 378 7.58 3.58 45.94
C ARG A 378 7.00 2.33 45.24
N ALA A 379 7.66 1.18 45.13
CA ALA A 379 8.98 0.72 45.58
C ALA A 379 9.51 -0.29 44.54
#